data_AF-A0A3C1RGS3-F1
#
_entry.id   AF-A0A3C1RGS3-F1
#
_cell.length_a   1.000
_cell.length_b   1.000
_cell.length_c   1.000
_cell.angle_alpha   90.00
_cell.angle_beta   90.00
_cell.angle_gamma   90.00
#
_symmetry.space_group_name_H-M   'P 1'
#
loop_
_entity.id
_entity.type
_entity.pdbx_description
1 polymer ?
#
loop_
_entity_poly.entity_id
_entity_poly.type
_entity_poly.pdbx_seq_one_letter_code
_entity_poly.pdbx_strand_id
1 'polypeptide(L)'
;MNMTFDRCALTGYALTQENLKPVTGSFVEYETEIVGRVKITLPAYDELINGDFERYLIAGICKDRTLKDEDPILIDSNFIREGYKKLNPLTAFEEKCASFLMYLYQAGGMENKEFEFYSSKDFTLAFADPEEFKRIMDQLVQDNFLKIRATNNLSQRRNLYRRVKLTNDGKEKVRKRLPKMPLFGLVSQEITTGDIEMD
;
A
#
# COMPACT_ATOMS: atom_id res chain seq x y z
N MET A 1 27.43 -20.17 12.26
CA MET A 1 26.42 -20.55 11.25
C MET A 1 26.36 -19.45 10.22
N ASN A 2 26.64 -19.73 8.94
CA ASN A 2 26.39 -18.76 7.88
C ASN A 2 24.87 -18.71 7.65
N MET A 3 24.25 -17.61 8.05
CA MET A 3 22.84 -17.36 7.74
C MET A 3 22.72 -17.10 6.24
N THR A 4 21.95 -17.93 5.53
CA THR A 4 21.62 -17.72 4.13
C THR A 4 20.29 -16.98 4.02
N PHE A 5 20.28 -15.81 3.38
CA PHE A 5 19.08 -15.01 3.14
C PHE A 5 18.41 -15.46 1.84
N ASP A 6 17.67 -16.56 1.91
CA ASP A 6 17.00 -17.19 0.75
C ASP A 6 15.52 -16.82 0.62
N ARG A 7 14.95 -16.14 1.61
CA ARG A 7 13.52 -15.83 1.64
C ARG A 7 13.20 -14.50 2.36
N CYS A 8 12.12 -13.84 1.96
CA CYS A 8 11.63 -12.64 2.60
C CYS A 8 11.07 -12.98 3.98
N ALA A 9 11.62 -12.41 5.04
CA ALA A 9 11.16 -12.66 6.41
C ALA A 9 9.69 -12.29 6.67
N LEU A 10 9.14 -11.37 5.88
CA LEU A 10 7.77 -10.87 6.05
C LEU A 10 6.72 -11.66 5.25
N THR A 11 7.13 -12.37 4.19
CA THR A 11 6.16 -13.02 3.28
C THR A 11 6.50 -14.46 2.94
N GLY A 12 7.72 -14.91 3.24
CA GLY A 12 8.20 -16.26 2.94
C GLY A 12 8.59 -16.51 1.48
N TYR A 13 8.41 -15.52 0.58
CA TYR A 13 8.83 -15.66 -0.82
C TYR A 13 10.33 -15.73 -0.97
N ALA A 14 10.82 -16.49 -1.95
CA ALA A 14 12.25 -16.60 -2.23
C ALA A 14 12.88 -15.24 -2.57
N LEU A 15 14.07 -14.99 -2.03
CA LEU A 15 14.92 -13.85 -2.39
C LEU A 15 15.98 -14.32 -3.37
N THR A 16 16.20 -13.54 -4.42
CA THR A 16 17.33 -13.72 -5.32
C THR A 16 18.49 -12.81 -4.90
N GLN A 17 19.70 -13.11 -5.35
CA GLN A 17 20.88 -12.27 -5.06
C GLN A 17 20.70 -10.82 -5.55
N GLU A 18 19.94 -10.62 -6.62
CA GLU A 18 19.63 -9.28 -7.16
C GLU A 18 18.73 -8.46 -6.24
N ASN A 19 17.96 -9.11 -5.37
CA ASN A 19 17.12 -8.42 -4.39
C ASN A 19 17.90 -7.93 -3.18
N LEU A 20 19.10 -8.48 -2.94
CA LEU A 20 19.88 -8.20 -1.74
C LEU A 20 20.84 -7.04 -2.01
N LYS A 21 20.83 -6.04 -1.13
CA LYS A 21 21.93 -5.08 -1.06
C LYS A 21 23.12 -5.73 -0.33
N PRO A 22 24.36 -5.28 -0.59
CA PRO A 22 25.53 -5.77 0.13
C PRO A 22 25.31 -5.68 1.64
N VAL A 23 25.50 -6.78 2.35
CA VAL A 23 25.28 -6.84 3.80
C VAL A 23 26.35 -5.99 4.49
N THR A 24 25.95 -4.84 5.01
CA THR A 24 26.84 -3.96 5.79
C THR A 24 26.53 -4.12 7.28
N GLY A 25 27.37 -4.88 7.99
CA GLY A 25 27.33 -4.94 9.47
C GLY A 25 26.24 -5.84 10.04
N SER A 26 25.29 -5.26 10.79
CA SER A 26 24.35 -5.96 11.68
C SER A 26 22.92 -6.10 11.13
N PHE A 27 22.69 -5.68 9.89
CA PHE A 27 21.39 -5.71 9.23
C PHE A 27 21.51 -6.16 7.78
N VAL A 28 20.44 -6.75 7.26
CA VAL A 28 20.27 -7.06 5.85
C VAL A 28 19.27 -6.09 5.24
N GLU A 29 19.59 -5.59 4.05
CA GLU A 29 18.70 -4.77 3.24
C GLU A 29 18.34 -5.52 1.97
N TYR A 30 17.06 -5.51 1.62
CA TYR A 30 16.58 -6.12 0.39
C TYR A 30 15.35 -5.41 -0.15
N GLU A 31 15.09 -5.58 -1.43
CA GLU A 31 13.92 -5.02 -2.10
C GLU A 31 13.22 -6.08 -2.94
N THR A 32 11.89 -6.16 -2.78
CA THR A 32 11.05 -7.05 -3.61
C THR A 32 9.82 -6.30 -4.11
N GLU A 33 9.24 -6.77 -5.21
CA GLU A 33 7.97 -6.23 -5.72
C GLU A 33 6.84 -6.31 -4.68
N ILE A 34 6.86 -7.33 -3.81
CA ILE A 34 5.78 -7.64 -2.86
C ILE A 34 5.83 -6.71 -1.66
N VAL A 35 6.97 -6.61 -0.97
CA VAL A 35 7.10 -5.81 0.27
C VAL A 35 7.78 -4.46 0.09
N GLY A 36 8.37 -4.19 -1.07
CA GLY A 36 9.21 -3.02 -1.28
C GLY A 36 10.56 -3.15 -0.58
N ARG A 37 11.12 -2.00 -0.17
CA ARG A 37 12.41 -1.85 0.51
C ARG A 37 12.29 -2.27 1.97
N VAL A 38 13.15 -3.20 2.41
CA VAL A 38 13.20 -3.72 3.78
C VAL A 38 14.61 -3.57 4.34
N LYS A 39 14.69 -3.14 5.59
CA LYS A 39 15.94 -3.10 6.38
C LYS A 39 15.69 -3.79 7.71
N ILE A 40 16.39 -4.88 7.98
CA ILE A 40 16.10 -5.75 9.13
C ILE A 40 17.37 -6.23 9.81
N THR A 41 17.39 -6.23 11.14
CA THR A 41 18.51 -6.76 11.91
C THR A 41 18.56 -8.29 11.84
N LEU A 42 19.74 -8.88 11.96
CA LEU A 42 19.89 -10.34 11.89
C LEU A 42 19.05 -11.09 12.95
N PRO A 43 18.97 -10.64 14.22
CA PRO A 43 18.10 -11.28 15.22
C PRO A 43 16.62 -11.21 14.85
N ALA A 44 16.15 -10.04 14.41
CA ALA A 44 14.75 -9.85 14.03
C ALA A 44 14.37 -10.68 12.80
N TYR A 45 15.31 -10.87 11.87
CA TYR A 45 15.13 -11.73 10.71
C TYR A 45 14.87 -13.18 11.14
N ASP A 46 15.69 -13.71 12.05
CA ASP A 46 15.51 -15.08 12.57
C ASP A 46 14.20 -15.23 13.35
N GLU A 47 13.86 -14.24 14.19
CA GLU A 47 12.58 -14.22 14.92
C GLU A 47 11.39 -14.23 13.95
N LEU A 48 11.38 -13.42 12.89
CA LEU A 48 10.27 -13.37 11.93
C LEU A 48 10.12 -14.63 11.08
N ILE A 49 11.21 -15.35 10.84
CA ILE A 49 11.19 -16.62 10.09
C ILE A 49 10.61 -17.74 10.95
N ASN A 50 10.97 -17.79 12.23
CA ASN A 50 10.67 -18.92 13.12
C ASN A 50 9.46 -18.68 14.06
N GLY A 51 9.05 -17.42 14.24
CA GLY A 51 7.97 -17.03 15.15
C GLY A 51 6.65 -16.73 14.47
N ASP A 52 5.62 -16.54 15.31
CA ASP A 52 4.30 -16.09 14.90
C ASP A 52 4.16 -14.59 15.19
N PHE A 53 4.09 -13.79 14.12
CA PHE A 53 4.04 -12.34 14.16
C PHE A 53 3.07 -11.83 13.10
N GLU A 54 2.57 -10.61 13.26
CA GLU A 54 1.72 -9.91 12.28
C GLU A 54 2.54 -9.41 11.07
N ARG A 55 3.21 -10.34 10.40
CA ARG A 55 4.14 -10.09 9.29
C ARG A 55 3.49 -9.33 8.14
N TYR A 56 2.19 -9.54 7.91
CA TYR A 56 1.43 -8.86 6.87
C TYR A 56 1.28 -7.35 7.14
N LEU A 57 1.13 -6.92 8.40
CA LEU A 57 1.09 -5.50 8.75
C LEU A 57 2.46 -4.85 8.53
N ILE A 58 3.52 -5.52 8.98
CA ILE A 58 4.91 -5.04 8.80
C ILE A 58 5.25 -4.97 7.29
N ALA A 59 4.84 -5.96 6.51
CA ALA A 59 4.95 -5.97 5.06
C ALA A 59 4.21 -4.78 4.40
N GLY A 60 2.98 -4.51 4.85
CA GLY A 60 2.20 -3.35 4.38
C GLY A 60 2.88 -2.02 4.68
N ILE A 61 3.42 -1.85 5.89
CA ILE A 61 4.20 -0.65 6.27
C ILE A 61 5.40 -0.46 5.34
N CYS A 62 6.17 -1.52 5.08
CA CYS A 62 7.34 -1.44 4.19
C CYS A 62 6.93 -1.06 2.76
N LYS A 63 5.83 -1.66 2.27
CA LYS A 63 5.31 -1.41 0.93
C LYS A 63 4.82 0.04 0.79
N ASP A 64 4.04 0.53 1.74
CA ASP A 64 3.51 1.90 1.75
C ASP A 64 4.63 2.94 1.77
N ARG A 65 5.66 2.75 2.62
CA ARG A 65 6.83 3.64 2.65
C ARG A 65 7.60 3.64 1.33
N THR A 66 7.76 2.47 0.73
CA THR A 66 8.43 2.35 -0.58
C THR A 66 7.67 3.12 -1.66
N LEU A 67 6.32 3.02 -1.67
CA LEU A 67 5.48 3.75 -2.62
C LEU A 67 5.52 5.27 -2.43
N LYS A 68 5.75 5.73 -1.19
CA LYS A 68 5.93 7.16 -0.85
C LYS A 68 7.37 7.65 -1.01
N ASP A 69 8.27 6.80 -1.49
CA ASP A 69 9.71 7.01 -1.55
C ASP A 69 10.34 7.41 -0.20
N GLU A 70 9.81 6.88 0.90
CA GLU A 70 10.36 7.08 2.23
C GLU A 70 11.44 6.03 2.56
N ASP A 71 12.42 6.40 3.39
CA ASP A 71 13.47 5.48 3.83
C ASP A 71 12.88 4.25 4.55
N PRO A 72 13.46 3.05 4.35
CA PRO A 72 13.00 1.85 5.04
C PRO A 72 13.24 1.98 6.55
N ILE A 73 12.26 1.53 7.33
CA ILE A 73 12.39 1.45 8.80
C ILE A 73 13.34 0.31 9.15
N LEU A 74 14.17 0.53 10.16
CA LEU A 74 14.95 -0.55 10.77
C LEU A 74 14.03 -1.48 11.56
N ILE A 75 13.84 -2.69 11.04
CA ILE A 75 13.09 -3.75 11.71
C ILE A 75 14.03 -4.47 12.68
N ASP A 76 13.87 -4.23 13.97
CA ASP A 76 14.54 -4.96 15.04
C ASP A 76 13.55 -5.78 15.89
N SER A 77 14.06 -6.53 16.88
CA SER A 77 13.26 -7.40 17.74
C SER A 77 12.20 -6.63 18.55
N ASN A 78 12.48 -5.37 18.91
CA ASN A 78 11.51 -4.53 19.62
C ASN A 78 10.43 -4.04 18.65
N PHE A 79 10.82 -3.73 17.42
CA PHE A 79 9.93 -3.32 16.36
C PHE A 79 8.90 -4.40 16.05
N ILE A 80 9.32 -5.65 15.84
CA ILE A 80 8.41 -6.76 15.46
C ILE A 80 7.44 -7.15 16.57
N ARG A 81 7.80 -6.94 17.85
CA ARG A 81 6.95 -7.29 19.00
C ARG A 81 5.84 -6.27 19.19
N GLU A 82 6.19 -4.99 19.26
CA GLU A 82 5.21 -3.93 19.57
C GLU A 82 5.55 -2.58 18.89
N GLY A 83 6.78 -2.38 18.41
CA GLY A 83 7.20 -1.09 17.87
C GLY A 83 6.46 -0.68 16.60
N TYR A 84 6.06 -1.63 15.73
CA TYR A 84 5.28 -1.31 14.52
C TYR A 84 3.92 -0.70 14.84
N LYS A 85 3.32 -1.00 16.00
CA LYS A 85 2.02 -0.45 16.42
C LYS A 85 2.06 1.05 16.66
N LYS A 86 3.23 1.61 16.98
CA LYS A 86 3.42 3.07 17.13
C LYS A 86 3.23 3.83 15.81
N LEU A 87 3.32 3.13 14.68
CA LEU A 87 3.04 3.69 13.36
C LEU A 87 1.55 3.66 13.01
N ASN A 88 0.71 3.25 13.96
CA ASN A 88 -0.74 3.12 13.81
C ASN A 88 -1.12 2.37 12.50
N PRO A 89 -0.65 1.13 12.33
CA PRO A 89 -0.95 0.35 11.14
C PRO A 89 -2.44 0.14 10.99
N LEU A 90 -2.91 0.10 9.75
CA LEU A 90 -4.32 -0.13 9.44
C LEU A 90 -4.69 -1.55 9.84
N THR A 91 -5.44 -1.68 10.93
CA THR A 91 -5.85 -2.99 11.47
C THR A 91 -7.32 -3.27 11.20
N ALA A 92 -8.18 -2.24 11.19
CA ALA A 92 -9.59 -2.40 10.90
C ALA A 92 -9.85 -2.65 9.41
N PHE A 93 -10.73 -3.61 9.12
CA PHE A 93 -11.06 -4.03 7.75
C PHE A 93 -11.54 -2.86 6.87
N GLU A 94 -12.42 -2.00 7.40
CA GLU A 94 -12.93 -0.83 6.69
C GLU A 94 -11.84 0.19 6.36
N GLU A 95 -10.85 0.35 7.25
CA GLU A 95 -9.71 1.24 7.04
C GLU A 95 -8.77 0.69 5.97
N LYS A 96 -8.56 -0.64 5.94
CA LYS A 96 -7.82 -1.32 4.87
C LYS A 96 -8.51 -1.15 3.51
N CYS A 97 -9.83 -1.34 3.44
CA CYS A 97 -10.62 -1.07 2.23
C CYS A 97 -10.47 0.39 1.78
N ALA A 98 -10.58 1.34 2.72
CA ALA A 98 -10.43 2.76 2.47
C ALA A 98 -9.06 3.12 1.90
N SER A 99 -8.00 2.59 2.51
CA SER A 99 -6.61 2.83 2.13
C SER A 99 -6.29 2.23 0.76
N PHE A 100 -6.70 0.98 0.53
CA PHE A 100 -6.51 0.35 -0.77
C PHE A 100 -7.22 1.13 -1.90
N LEU A 101 -8.46 1.59 -1.66
CA LEU A 101 -9.18 2.42 -2.62
C LEU A 101 -8.47 3.76 -2.91
N MET A 102 -7.91 4.40 -1.87
CA MET A 102 -7.10 5.62 -2.01
C MET A 102 -5.85 5.35 -2.85
N TYR A 103 -5.14 4.26 -2.58
CA TYR A 103 -3.97 3.83 -3.35
C TYR A 103 -4.34 3.68 -4.84
N LEU A 104 -5.42 2.96 -5.17
CA LEU A 104 -5.87 2.80 -6.55
C LEU A 104 -6.17 4.13 -7.24
N TYR A 105 -6.78 5.07 -6.50
CA TYR A 105 -7.10 6.39 -7.03
C TYR A 105 -5.83 7.14 -7.43
N GLN A 106 -4.84 7.15 -6.54
CA GLN A 106 -3.56 7.83 -6.72
C GLN A 106 -2.67 7.15 -7.77
N ALA A 107 -2.68 5.82 -7.84
CA ALA A 107 -1.90 5.03 -8.80
C ALA A 107 -2.40 5.14 -10.26
N GLY A 108 -3.38 6.01 -10.53
CA GLY A 108 -3.90 6.30 -11.87
C GLY A 108 -5.37 5.95 -12.06
N GLY A 109 -6.05 5.46 -11.02
CA GLY A 109 -7.48 5.20 -11.07
C GLY A 109 -8.29 6.48 -11.28
N MET A 110 -7.80 7.63 -10.82
CA MET A 110 -8.39 8.94 -11.14
C MET A 110 -8.52 9.16 -12.66
N GLU A 111 -7.53 8.70 -13.44
CA GLU A 111 -7.44 8.77 -14.90
C GLU A 111 -8.12 7.58 -15.62
N ASN A 112 -8.90 6.75 -14.92
CA ASN A 112 -9.54 5.56 -15.49
C ASN A 112 -8.57 4.44 -15.93
N LYS A 113 -7.32 4.41 -15.42
CA LYS A 113 -6.42 3.30 -15.69
C LYS A 113 -6.98 1.99 -15.12
N GLU A 114 -6.72 0.90 -15.85
CA GLU A 114 -7.02 -0.46 -15.44
C GLU A 114 -5.81 -1.08 -14.74
N PHE A 115 -6.07 -1.92 -13.75
CA PHE A 115 -5.04 -2.60 -12.97
C PHE A 115 -5.15 -4.11 -13.10
N GLU A 116 -4.04 -4.81 -12.87
CA GLU A 116 -4.03 -6.25 -12.64
C GLU A 116 -3.50 -6.50 -11.22
N PHE A 117 -4.18 -7.38 -10.47
CA PHE A 117 -3.78 -7.74 -9.12
C PHE A 117 -3.70 -9.24 -8.96
N TYR A 118 -2.65 -9.68 -8.27
CA TYR A 118 -2.42 -11.04 -7.88
C TYR A 118 -2.53 -11.16 -6.36
N SER A 119 -3.51 -11.91 -5.87
CA SER A 119 -3.83 -11.95 -4.43
C SER A 119 -2.68 -12.39 -3.54
N SER A 120 -1.68 -13.08 -4.09
CA SER A 120 -0.51 -13.54 -3.34
C SER A 120 0.74 -12.66 -3.53
N LYS A 121 0.69 -11.60 -4.34
CA LYS A 121 1.77 -10.60 -4.46
C LYS A 121 1.33 -9.22 -3.97
N ASP A 122 0.10 -8.84 -4.26
CA ASP A 122 -0.38 -7.46 -4.09
C ASP A 122 -1.12 -7.22 -2.76
N PHE A 123 -1.25 -8.25 -1.92
CA PHE A 123 -1.96 -8.15 -0.63
C PHE A 123 -1.38 -7.09 0.32
N THR A 124 -0.08 -6.84 0.22
CA THR A 124 0.65 -5.87 1.06
C THR A 124 0.18 -4.44 0.81
N LEU A 125 -0.34 -4.15 -0.39
CA LEU A 125 -0.92 -2.84 -0.73
C LEU A 125 -2.14 -2.49 0.14
N ALA A 126 -2.80 -3.50 0.71
CA ALA A 126 -3.98 -3.34 1.54
C ALA A 126 -3.72 -3.63 3.03
N PHE A 127 -2.46 -3.79 3.45
CA PHE A 127 -2.10 -4.16 4.83
C PHE A 127 -2.81 -5.45 5.30
N ALA A 128 -2.99 -6.39 4.39
CA ALA A 128 -3.82 -7.57 4.59
C ALA A 128 -3.01 -8.85 4.34
N ASP A 129 -3.47 -9.99 4.83
CA ASP A 129 -3.01 -11.29 4.32
C ASP A 129 -3.70 -11.63 2.98
N PRO A 130 -3.27 -12.66 2.23
CA PRO A 130 -3.88 -13.02 0.95
C PRO A 130 -5.39 -13.35 1.01
N GLU A 131 -5.90 -13.92 2.10
CA GLU A 131 -7.31 -14.26 2.25
C GLU A 131 -8.14 -13.02 2.61
N GLU A 132 -7.63 -12.15 3.49
CA GLU A 132 -8.22 -10.86 3.80
C GLU A 132 -8.21 -9.92 2.58
N PHE A 133 -7.14 -9.91 1.78
CA PHE A 133 -7.08 -9.13 0.55
C PHE A 133 -8.20 -9.51 -0.43
N LYS A 134 -8.50 -10.80 -0.56
CA LYS A 134 -9.66 -11.26 -1.33
C LYS A 134 -10.96 -10.66 -0.79
N ARG A 135 -11.18 -10.71 0.52
CA ARG A 135 -12.38 -10.13 1.15
C ARG A 135 -12.48 -8.63 0.91
N ILE A 136 -11.35 -7.90 0.95
CA ILE A 136 -11.28 -6.47 0.61
C ILE A 136 -11.73 -6.24 -0.84
N MET A 137 -11.21 -7.02 -1.79
CA MET A 137 -11.60 -6.93 -3.19
C MET A 137 -13.09 -7.20 -3.39
N ASP A 138 -13.62 -8.25 -2.75
CA ASP A 138 -15.03 -8.63 -2.82
C ASP A 138 -15.93 -7.51 -2.23
N GLN A 139 -15.56 -6.95 -1.08
CA GLN A 139 -16.28 -5.83 -0.44
C GLN A 139 -16.33 -4.60 -1.34
N LEU A 140 -15.18 -4.20 -1.92
CA LEU A 140 -15.12 -3.01 -2.78
C LEU A 140 -15.91 -3.17 -4.09
N VAL A 141 -16.06 -4.40 -4.58
CA VAL A 141 -16.95 -4.71 -5.71
C VAL A 141 -18.42 -4.66 -5.28
N GLN A 142 -18.74 -5.25 -4.12
CA GLN A 142 -20.09 -5.23 -3.55
C GLN A 142 -20.60 -3.80 -3.31
N ASP A 143 -19.72 -2.91 -2.84
CA ASP A 143 -20.02 -1.49 -2.61
C ASP A 143 -20.03 -0.66 -3.91
N ASN A 144 -19.87 -1.30 -5.08
CA ASN A 144 -19.78 -0.67 -6.40
C ASN A 144 -18.62 0.34 -6.51
N PHE A 145 -17.55 0.22 -5.73
CA PHE A 145 -16.37 1.08 -5.84
C PHE A 145 -15.36 0.57 -6.88
N LEU A 146 -15.37 -0.74 -7.12
CA LEU A 146 -14.56 -1.40 -8.13
C LEU A 146 -15.41 -2.19 -9.13
N LYS A 147 -14.91 -2.25 -10.36
CA LYS A 147 -15.36 -3.20 -11.38
C LYS A 147 -14.20 -4.10 -11.76
N ILE A 148 -14.43 -5.41 -11.73
CA ILE A 148 -13.46 -6.42 -12.14
C ILE A 148 -14.01 -7.11 -13.38
N ARG A 149 -13.25 -7.12 -14.48
CA ARG A 149 -13.72 -7.72 -15.73
C ARG A 149 -13.54 -9.24 -15.77
N ALA A 150 -12.46 -9.74 -15.19
CA ALA A 150 -12.18 -11.17 -15.14
C ALA A 150 -11.41 -11.52 -13.87
N THR A 151 -11.76 -12.66 -13.29
CA THR A 151 -11.05 -13.27 -12.15
C THR A 151 -10.67 -14.69 -12.53
N ASN A 152 -9.38 -14.99 -12.48
CA ASN A 152 -8.85 -16.34 -12.69
C ASN A 152 -8.50 -16.94 -11.33
N ASN A 153 -9.22 -17.98 -10.94
CA ASN A 153 -8.89 -18.78 -9.77
C ASN A 153 -7.72 -19.71 -10.12
N LEU A 154 -6.61 -19.57 -9.43
CA LEU A 154 -5.42 -20.39 -9.59
C LEU A 154 -5.35 -21.42 -8.46
N SER A 155 -4.41 -22.37 -8.58
CA SER A 155 -4.14 -23.35 -7.54
C SER A 155 -3.88 -22.69 -6.17
N GLN A 156 -4.22 -23.38 -5.09
CA GLN A 156 -3.99 -22.92 -3.70
C GLN A 156 -4.68 -21.59 -3.34
N ARG A 157 -5.93 -21.38 -3.80
CA ARG A 157 -6.76 -20.20 -3.47
C ARG A 157 -6.19 -18.85 -3.92
N ARG A 158 -5.23 -18.84 -4.85
CA ARG A 158 -4.66 -17.61 -5.43
C ARG A 158 -5.60 -17.07 -6.49
N ASN A 159 -5.83 -15.77 -6.51
CA ASN A 159 -6.72 -15.12 -7.48
C ASN A 159 -5.92 -14.11 -8.29
N LEU A 160 -6.09 -14.16 -9.61
CA LEU A 160 -5.63 -13.12 -10.51
C LEU A 160 -6.86 -12.30 -10.94
N TYR A 161 -6.91 -11.05 -10.48
CA TYR A 161 -7.91 -10.06 -10.86
C TYR A 161 -7.39 -9.24 -12.03
N ARG A 162 -8.10 -9.26 -13.15
CA ARG A 162 -7.68 -8.61 -14.38
C ARG A 162 -8.61 -7.48 -14.74
N ARG A 163 -8.02 -6.39 -15.24
CA ARG A 163 -8.74 -5.19 -15.69
C ARG A 163 -9.65 -4.67 -14.58
N VAL A 164 -9.08 -4.50 -13.40
CA VAL A 164 -9.72 -3.89 -12.25
C VAL A 164 -9.75 -2.38 -12.46
N LYS A 165 -10.91 -1.75 -12.26
CA LYS A 165 -11.09 -0.32 -12.50
C LYS A 165 -11.93 0.32 -11.42
N LEU A 166 -11.57 1.54 -11.01
CA LEU A 166 -12.42 2.37 -10.17
C LEU A 166 -13.68 2.81 -10.91
N THR A 167 -14.83 2.66 -10.27
CA THR A 167 -16.08 3.26 -10.72
C THR A 167 -16.11 4.75 -10.40
N ASN A 168 -17.13 5.47 -10.90
CA ASN A 168 -17.35 6.86 -10.51
C ASN A 168 -17.62 6.98 -9.01
N ASP A 169 -18.45 6.09 -8.45
CA ASP A 169 -18.77 6.05 -7.03
C ASP A 169 -17.52 5.83 -6.16
N GLY A 170 -16.63 4.92 -6.58
CA GLY A 170 -15.35 4.69 -5.92
C GLY A 170 -14.45 5.93 -5.92
N LYS A 171 -14.37 6.64 -7.04
CA LYS A 171 -13.63 7.91 -7.14
C LYS A 171 -14.22 9.00 -6.26
N GLU A 172 -15.54 9.13 -6.23
CA GLU A 172 -16.21 10.11 -5.37
C GLU A 172 -16.02 9.81 -3.89
N LYS A 173 -16.08 8.54 -3.50
CA LYS A 173 -15.82 8.10 -2.11
C LYS A 173 -14.43 8.54 -1.64
N VAL A 174 -13.42 8.41 -2.51
CA VAL A 174 -12.05 8.88 -2.22
C VAL A 174 -12.00 10.41 -2.15
N ARG A 175 -12.59 11.12 -3.13
CA ARG A 175 -12.57 12.60 -3.17
C ARG A 175 -13.20 13.25 -1.94
N LYS A 176 -14.26 12.65 -1.38
CA LYS A 176 -14.90 13.14 -0.14
C LYS A 176 -13.97 13.08 1.08
N ARG A 177 -12.91 12.26 1.03
CA ARG A 177 -11.91 12.10 2.11
C ARG A 177 -10.63 12.88 1.87
N LEU A 178 -10.40 13.39 0.66
CA LEU A 178 -9.26 14.26 0.39
C LEU A 178 -9.46 15.58 1.15
N PRO A 179 -8.38 16.19 1.65
CA PRO A 179 -8.47 17.53 2.22
C PRO A 179 -9.06 18.46 1.17
N LYS A 180 -10.15 19.17 1.50
CA LYS A 180 -10.70 20.19 0.62
C LYS A 180 -9.61 21.25 0.45
N MET A 181 -9.07 21.41 -0.76
CA MET A 181 -8.27 22.60 -1.05
C MET A 181 -9.14 23.81 -0.72
N PRO A 182 -8.67 24.77 0.09
CA PRO A 182 -9.34 26.04 0.17
C PRO A 182 -9.33 26.63 -1.24
N LEU A 183 -10.52 26.90 -1.78
CA LEU A 183 -10.66 27.75 -2.95
C LEU A 183 -10.09 29.11 -2.53
N PHE A 184 -8.84 29.40 -2.90
CA PHE A 184 -8.34 30.77 -2.85
C PHE A 184 -9.36 31.63 -3.59
N GLY A 185 -9.89 32.63 -2.89
CA GLY A 185 -11.07 33.39 -3.28
C GLY A 185 -10.99 33.86 -4.73
N LEU A 186 -11.97 33.43 -5.53
CA LEU A 186 -12.45 34.26 -6.63
C LEU A 186 -13.11 35.47 -5.97
N VAL A 187 -12.28 36.42 -5.53
CA VAL A 187 -12.75 37.77 -5.26
C VAL A 187 -13.16 38.30 -6.63
N SER A 188 -14.47 38.36 -6.86
CA SER A 188 -15.02 39.20 -7.92
C SER A 188 -14.56 40.62 -7.64
N GLN A 189 -13.49 41.05 -8.31
CA GLN A 189 -13.23 42.48 -8.43
C GLN A 189 -14.37 43.02 -9.27
N GLU A 190 -15.37 43.61 -8.60
CA GLU A 190 -16.28 44.54 -9.25
C GLU A 190 -15.41 45.68 -9.79
N ILE A 191 -15.20 45.68 -11.11
CA ILE A 191 -14.54 46.78 -11.80
C ILE A 191 -15.51 47.95 -11.72
N THR A 192 -15.33 48.85 -10.75
CA THR A 192 -15.98 50.14 -10.76
C THR A 192 -15.32 50.97 -11.87
N THR A 193 -15.91 51.01 -13.05
CA THR A 193 -15.60 52.02 -14.06
C THR A 193 -15.98 53.37 -13.45
N GLY A 194 -14.99 54.11 -12.97
CA GLY A 194 -15.19 55.49 -12.54
C GLY A 194 -15.62 56.33 -13.74
N ASP A 195 -16.74 57.02 -13.59
CA ASP A 195 -17.17 58.08 -14.49
C ASP A 195 -16.07 59.14 -14.54
N ILE A 196 -15.44 59.27 -15.71
CA ILE A 196 -14.54 60.38 -16.01
C ILE A 196 -15.46 61.55 -16.37
N GLU A 197 -15.71 62.46 -15.44
CA GLU A 197 -16.23 63.78 -15.77
C GLU A 197 -15.20 64.51 -16.64
N MET A 198 -15.67 64.94 -17.82
CA MET A 198 -14.96 65.80 -18.75
C MET A 198 -14.92 67.24 -18.20
N ASP A 199 -13.75 67.85 -18.21
CA ASP A 199 -13.54 69.31 -18.26
C ASP A 199 -12.62 69.66 -19.44
#